data_AF-A0A958UEF7-F1
#
_entry.id   AF-A0A958UEF7-F1
#
_cell.length_a   1.000
_cell.length_b   1.000
_cell.length_c   1.000
_cell.angle_alpha   90.00
_cell.angle_beta   90.00
_cell.angle_gamma   90.00
#
_symmetry.space_group_name_H-M   'P 1'
#
loop_
_entity.id
_entity.type
_entity.pdbx_description
1 polymer ?
#
loop_
_entity_poly.entity_id
_entity_poly.type
_entity_poly.pdbx_seq_one_letter_code
_entity_poly.pdbx_strand_id
1 'polypeptide(L)'
;MSLSSQKSVKSKLFDAALWVAVASVFYFWAILFFAAVILSLILYTDNNIRHWVLPFLGVGTVLVIAMSVSILCYGDYFEISKESQSISYDFSPYNSVKFLVAITMLLSFGIWSSIFYLQNIKKKKKASRASFKMVIIVAVIAFILVLQAPKKNGSEFLFLFAPLAIIITNYIETIEEKWFKEVFLAVLVLLPFVLLVL
;
A
#
# COMPACT_ATOMS: atom_id res chain seq x y z
N MET A 1 -10.80 0.80 4.32
CA MET A 1 -11.64 1.46 3.29
C MET A 1 -13.00 0.76 3.21
N SER A 2 -14.05 1.33 3.81
CA SER A 2 -15.41 0.81 3.65
C SER A 2 -16.10 1.51 2.47
N LEU A 3 -16.05 0.85 1.33
CA LEU A 3 -16.75 1.23 0.09
C LEU A 3 -18.18 0.64 0.04
N SER A 4 -18.69 0.05 1.13
CA SER A 4 -20.03 -0.56 1.15
C SER A 4 -21.18 0.44 1.33
N SER A 5 -20.88 1.66 1.79
CA SER A 5 -21.87 2.73 1.93
C SER A 5 -21.75 3.71 0.76
N GLN A 6 -22.76 3.68 -0.11
CA GLN A 6 -22.98 4.60 -1.26
C GLN A 6 -23.16 6.07 -0.82
N LYS A 7 -23.30 6.35 0.48
CA LYS A 7 -23.25 7.72 0.99
C LYS A 7 -21.80 8.19 0.97
N SER A 8 -21.50 9.23 0.18
CA SER A 8 -20.21 9.96 0.07
C SER A 8 -19.09 9.39 -0.83
N VAL A 9 -19.39 8.60 -1.87
CA VAL A 9 -18.35 8.10 -2.83
C VAL A 9 -17.45 9.22 -3.38
N LYS A 10 -18.04 10.38 -3.71
CA LYS A 10 -17.31 11.56 -4.22
C LYS A 10 -16.24 12.08 -3.27
N SER A 11 -16.60 12.30 -2.00
CA SER A 11 -15.69 12.80 -0.99
C SER A 11 -14.56 11.81 -0.71
N LYS A 12 -14.87 10.51 -0.67
CA LYS A 12 -13.88 9.45 -0.45
C LYS A 12 -12.84 9.35 -1.57
N LEU A 13 -13.25 9.51 -2.84
CA LEU A 13 -12.34 9.47 -3.99
C LEU A 13 -11.38 10.67 -4.01
N PHE A 14 -11.92 11.86 -3.76
CA PHE A 14 -11.11 13.08 -3.66
C PHE A 14 -10.10 12.97 -2.51
N ASP A 15 -10.56 12.54 -1.33
CA ASP A 15 -9.71 12.42 -0.13
C ASP A 15 -8.60 11.36 -0.34
N ALA A 16 -8.94 10.20 -0.92
CA ALA A 16 -7.94 9.18 -1.24
C ALA A 16 -6.85 9.69 -2.21
N ALA A 17 -7.24 10.42 -3.27
CA ALA A 17 -6.29 11.00 -4.21
C ALA A 17 -5.44 12.11 -3.56
N LEU A 18 -6.06 12.94 -2.71
CA LEU A 18 -5.37 13.97 -1.95
C LEU A 18 -4.30 13.36 -1.05
N TRP A 19 -4.61 12.33 -0.25
CA TRP A 19 -3.63 11.67 0.62
C TRP A 19 -2.50 11.01 -0.15
N VAL A 20 -2.79 10.36 -1.29
CA VAL A 20 -1.75 9.81 -2.17
C VAL A 20 -0.86 10.91 -2.73
N ALA A 21 -1.44 12.03 -3.15
CA ALA A 21 -0.66 13.17 -3.66
C ALA A 21 0.22 13.78 -2.57
N VAL A 22 -0.29 13.96 -1.35
CA VAL A 22 0.53 14.41 -0.20
C VAL A 22 1.68 13.45 0.05
N ALA A 23 1.42 12.14 0.06
CA ALA A 23 2.48 11.14 0.23
C ALA A 23 3.52 11.22 -0.90
N SER A 24 3.10 11.47 -2.15
CA SER A 24 4.01 11.60 -3.30
C SER A 24 4.94 12.81 -3.24
N VAL A 25 4.55 13.87 -2.52
CA VAL A 25 5.44 15.03 -2.29
C VAL A 25 6.63 14.63 -1.41
N PHE A 26 6.40 13.81 -0.37
CA PHE A 26 7.46 13.36 0.54
C PHE A 26 8.21 12.12 0.04
N TYR A 27 7.54 11.25 -0.73
CA TYR A 27 8.12 10.04 -1.29
C TYR A 27 7.56 9.79 -2.68
N PHE A 28 8.32 10.18 -3.71
CA PHE A 28 7.87 10.22 -5.10
C PHE A 28 7.14 8.95 -5.56
N TRP A 29 7.68 7.76 -5.25
CA TRP A 29 7.12 6.47 -5.67
C TRP A 29 5.76 6.13 -5.03
N ALA A 30 5.33 6.84 -3.98
CA ALA A 30 3.98 6.71 -3.44
C ALA A 30 2.89 7.07 -4.48
N ILE A 31 3.24 7.81 -5.54
CA ILE A 31 2.33 8.15 -6.64
C ILE A 31 1.74 6.91 -7.32
N LEU A 32 2.40 5.74 -7.25
CA LEU A 32 1.87 4.47 -7.78
C LEU A 32 0.51 4.10 -7.17
N PHE A 33 0.24 4.49 -5.92
CA PHE A 33 -1.06 4.27 -5.30
C PHE A 33 -2.20 5.07 -5.93
N PHE A 34 -1.89 6.05 -6.78
CA PHE A 34 -2.91 6.75 -7.57
C PHE A 34 -3.59 5.77 -8.54
N ALA A 35 -2.86 4.79 -9.07
CA ALA A 35 -3.44 3.71 -9.87
C ALA A 35 -4.47 2.90 -9.06
N ALA A 36 -4.23 2.69 -7.76
CA ALA A 36 -5.21 2.05 -6.87
C ALA A 36 -6.48 2.89 -6.74
N VAL A 37 -6.37 4.23 -6.67
CA VAL A 37 -7.53 5.13 -6.64
C VAL A 37 -8.35 4.99 -7.91
N ILE A 38 -7.72 4.98 -9.09
CA ILE A 38 -8.42 4.79 -10.37
C ILE A 38 -9.05 3.40 -10.49
N LEU A 39 -8.34 2.34 -10.07
CA LEU A 39 -8.88 0.98 -10.06
C LEU A 39 -10.07 0.83 -9.09
N SER A 40 -10.05 1.56 -7.97
CA SER A 40 -11.19 1.63 -7.05
C SER A 40 -12.42 2.26 -7.71
N LEU A 41 -12.22 3.23 -8.59
CA LEU A 41 -13.31 3.86 -9.32
C LEU A 41 -13.95 2.87 -10.31
N ILE A 42 -13.12 2.15 -11.07
CA ILE A 42 -13.57 1.12 -12.02
C ILE A 42 -14.36 0.00 -11.31
N LEU A 43 -13.96 -0.38 -10.10
CA LEU A 43 -14.60 -1.49 -9.39
C LEU A 43 -15.89 -1.12 -8.63
N TYR A 44 -16.11 0.16 -8.31
CA TYR A 44 -17.18 0.56 -7.37
C TYR A 44 -18.13 1.66 -7.86
N THR A 45 -17.81 2.36 -8.94
CA THR A 45 -18.58 3.54 -9.37
C THR A 45 -19.34 3.29 -10.67
N ASP A 46 -20.56 3.80 -10.74
CA ASP A 46 -21.32 3.90 -11.99
C ASP A 46 -20.62 4.88 -12.93
N ASN A 47 -20.56 4.59 -14.23
CA ASN A 47 -19.70 5.16 -15.29
C ASN A 47 -19.87 6.69 -15.57
N ASN A 48 -20.10 7.49 -14.54
CA ASN A 48 -20.33 8.93 -14.55
C ASN A 48 -19.00 9.67 -14.58
N ILE A 49 -18.79 10.44 -15.65
CA ILE A 49 -17.58 11.24 -15.89
C ILE A 49 -17.22 12.17 -14.72
N ARG A 50 -18.21 12.65 -13.95
CA ARG A 50 -17.96 13.53 -12.80
C ARG A 50 -17.11 12.88 -11.72
N HIS A 51 -17.17 11.56 -11.58
CA HIS A 51 -16.38 10.84 -10.60
C HIS A 51 -14.93 10.66 -11.04
N TRP A 52 -14.69 10.55 -12.35
CA TRP A 52 -13.34 10.40 -12.92
C TRP A 52 -12.48 11.65 -12.72
N VAL A 53 -13.08 12.84 -12.68
CA VAL A 53 -12.35 14.10 -12.50
C VAL A 53 -11.90 14.33 -11.05
N LEU A 54 -12.60 13.74 -10.06
CA LEU A 54 -12.35 14.00 -8.64
C LEU A 54 -10.92 13.62 -8.16
N PRO A 55 -10.36 12.45 -8.52
CA PRO A 55 -8.99 12.12 -8.15
C PRO A 55 -7.96 13.13 -8.70
N PHE A 56 -8.13 13.58 -9.95
CA PHE A 56 -7.23 14.57 -10.55
C PHE A 56 -7.32 15.94 -9.87
N LEU A 57 -8.52 16.35 -9.44
CA LEU A 57 -8.69 17.56 -8.64
C LEU A 57 -7.94 17.45 -7.31
N GLY A 58 -7.99 16.30 -6.63
CA GLY A 58 -7.26 16.06 -5.38
C GLY A 58 -5.74 16.23 -5.55
N VAL A 59 -5.17 15.62 -6.60
CA VAL A 59 -3.75 15.79 -6.95
C VAL A 59 -3.44 17.25 -7.27
N GLY A 60 -4.28 17.91 -8.06
CA GLY A 60 -4.13 19.33 -8.43
C GLY A 60 -4.10 20.25 -7.20
N THR A 61 -4.96 20.03 -6.21
CA THR A 61 -4.94 20.81 -4.96
C THR A 61 -3.61 20.68 -4.23
N VAL A 62 -3.07 19.46 -4.09
CA VAL A 62 -1.81 19.25 -3.39
C VAL A 62 -0.64 19.86 -4.15
N LEU A 63 -0.62 19.76 -5.49
CA LEU A 63 0.42 20.38 -6.31
C LEU A 63 0.45 21.91 -6.14
N VAL A 64 -0.70 22.58 -6.18
CA VAL A 64 -0.79 24.03 -5.98
C VAL A 64 -0.29 24.43 -4.58
N ILE A 65 -0.67 23.67 -3.55
CA ILE A 65 -0.21 23.91 -2.18
C ILE A 65 1.30 23.68 -2.08
N ALA A 66 1.82 22.57 -2.60
CA ALA A 66 3.25 22.24 -2.55
C ALA A 66 4.10 23.30 -3.26
N MET A 67 3.69 23.76 -4.45
CA MET A 67 4.36 24.84 -5.17
C MET A 67 4.33 26.14 -4.37
N SER A 68 3.18 26.49 -3.77
CA SER A 68 3.04 27.71 -2.97
C SER A 68 3.99 27.71 -1.77
N VAL A 69 4.06 26.59 -1.04
CA VAL A 69 4.98 26.45 0.10
C VAL A 69 6.44 26.43 -0.38
N SER A 70 6.73 25.79 -1.51
CA SER A 70 8.09 25.72 -2.05
C SER A 70 8.63 27.11 -2.39
N ILE A 71 7.81 27.94 -3.05
CA ILE A 71 8.18 29.32 -3.39
C ILE A 71 8.37 30.16 -2.12
N LEU A 72 7.46 30.07 -1.15
CA LEU A 72 7.49 30.90 0.06
C LEU A 72 8.68 30.55 0.99
N CYS A 73 9.03 29.27 1.10
CA CYS A 73 10.06 28.81 2.04
C CYS A 73 11.44 28.69 1.40
N TYR A 74 11.53 28.37 0.10
CA TYR A 74 12.78 28.00 -0.55
C TYR A 74 13.10 28.83 -1.81
N GLY A 75 12.16 29.63 -2.32
CA GLY A 75 12.37 30.47 -3.50
C GLY A 75 12.42 29.71 -4.83
N ASP A 76 12.11 28.41 -4.84
CA ASP A 76 12.04 27.55 -6.02
C ASP A 76 10.68 26.83 -6.06
N TYR A 77 10.20 26.46 -7.24
CA TYR A 77 8.92 25.78 -7.46
C TYR A 77 8.89 24.33 -6.95
N PHE A 78 10.03 23.62 -6.96
CA PHE A 78 10.05 22.15 -6.78
C PHE A 78 10.95 21.65 -5.63
N GLU A 79 11.50 22.54 -4.82
CA GLU A 79 12.47 22.18 -3.78
C GLU A 79 11.90 21.19 -2.74
N ILE A 80 10.60 21.30 -2.41
CA ILE A 80 9.94 20.38 -1.47
C ILE A 80 9.79 18.96 -2.07
N SER A 81 9.72 18.84 -3.39
CA SER A 81 9.51 17.58 -4.12
C SER A 81 10.79 16.99 -4.72
N LYS A 82 11.97 17.39 -4.21
CA LYS A 82 13.28 17.06 -4.80
C LYS A 82 13.76 15.63 -4.54
N GLU A 83 12.95 14.78 -3.91
CA GLU A 83 13.27 13.37 -3.74
C GLU A 83 13.55 12.71 -5.10
N SER A 84 14.57 11.84 -5.11
CA SER A 84 15.10 11.32 -6.36
C SER A 84 14.06 10.43 -7.06
N GLN A 85 13.74 10.77 -8.30
CA GLN A 85 12.93 9.96 -9.21
C GLN A 85 13.69 8.74 -9.76
N SER A 86 14.90 8.49 -9.27
CA SER A 86 15.73 7.38 -9.68
C SER A 86 15.14 6.04 -9.23
N ILE A 87 15.54 5.00 -9.95
CA ILE A 87 15.28 3.61 -9.57
C ILE A 87 16.63 3.00 -9.22
N SER A 88 16.68 2.25 -8.13
CA SER A 88 17.84 1.42 -7.81
C SER A 88 17.47 -0.05 -7.84
N TYR A 89 18.25 -0.83 -8.57
CA TYR A 89 18.20 -2.29 -8.57
C TYR A 89 19.37 -2.90 -7.79
N ASP A 90 20.10 -2.09 -7.01
CA ASP A 90 21.12 -2.59 -6.10
C ASP A 90 20.46 -3.06 -4.80
N PHE A 91 20.39 -4.38 -4.63
CA PHE A 91 19.85 -5.04 -3.44
C PHE A 91 20.93 -5.40 -2.41
N SER A 92 22.18 -4.99 -2.63
CA SER A 92 23.28 -5.22 -1.68
C SER A 92 22.98 -4.76 -0.24
N PRO A 93 22.23 -3.67 0.02
CA PRO A 93 21.90 -3.26 1.39
C PRO A 93 21.05 -4.27 2.16
N TYR A 94 20.34 -5.16 1.47
CA TYR A 94 19.55 -6.22 2.09
C TYR A 94 20.38 -7.43 2.51
N ASN A 95 21.68 -7.47 2.18
CA ASN A 95 22.58 -8.56 2.55
C ASN A 95 23.05 -8.47 4.02
N SER A 96 22.11 -8.23 4.93
CA SER A 96 22.33 -8.37 6.37
C SER A 96 21.38 -9.44 6.90
N VAL A 97 21.80 -10.15 7.96
CA VAL A 97 20.98 -11.20 8.57
C VAL A 97 19.60 -10.66 8.98
N LYS A 98 19.55 -9.42 9.51
CA LYS A 98 18.30 -8.76 9.91
C LYS A 98 17.36 -8.59 8.72
N PHE A 99 17.85 -8.01 7.62
CA PHE A 99 17.02 -7.81 6.42
C PHE A 99 16.62 -9.12 5.76
N LEU A 100 17.53 -10.09 5.65
CA LEU A 100 17.22 -11.40 5.07
C LEU A 100 16.10 -12.09 5.86
N VAL A 101 16.23 -12.18 7.19
CA VAL A 101 15.19 -12.81 8.04
C VAL A 101 13.86 -12.07 7.92
N ALA A 102 13.86 -10.74 7.99
CA ALA A 102 12.65 -9.92 7.88
C ALA A 102 11.95 -10.09 6.52
N ILE A 103 12.72 -9.99 5.42
CA ILE A 103 12.19 -10.08 4.05
C ILE A 103 11.70 -11.50 3.76
N THR A 104 12.47 -12.53 4.12
CA THR A 104 12.05 -13.92 3.90
C THR A 104 10.78 -14.23 4.67
N MET A 105 10.65 -13.79 5.92
CA MET A 105 9.44 -13.96 6.70
C MET A 105 8.25 -13.22 6.06
N LEU A 106 8.41 -11.93 5.76
CA LEU A 106 7.34 -11.11 5.19
C LEU A 106 6.86 -11.66 3.83
N LEU A 107 7.78 -12.06 2.95
CA LEU A 107 7.45 -12.61 1.64
C LEU A 107 6.86 -14.03 1.74
N SER A 108 7.43 -14.92 2.55
CA SER A 108 6.91 -16.29 2.68
C SER A 108 5.50 -16.30 3.26
N PHE A 109 5.27 -15.58 4.37
CA PHE A 109 3.96 -15.46 5.00
C PHE A 109 2.98 -14.71 4.09
N GLY A 110 3.45 -13.65 3.43
CA GLY A 110 2.66 -12.85 2.49
C GLY A 110 2.20 -13.64 1.27
N ILE A 111 3.10 -14.36 0.61
CA ILE A 111 2.80 -15.19 -0.56
C ILE A 111 1.87 -16.34 -0.16
N TRP A 112 2.21 -17.06 0.91
CA TRP A 112 1.40 -18.18 1.40
C TRP A 112 -0.02 -17.72 1.71
N SER A 113 -0.17 -16.69 2.53
CA SER A 113 -1.48 -16.14 2.90
C SER A 113 -2.25 -15.60 1.68
N SER A 114 -1.55 -15.01 0.70
CA SER A 114 -2.18 -14.49 -0.53
C SER A 114 -2.82 -15.59 -1.37
N ILE A 115 -2.20 -16.77 -1.47
CA ILE A 115 -2.75 -17.91 -2.20
C ILE A 115 -4.08 -18.34 -1.57
N PHE A 116 -4.12 -18.53 -0.25
CA PHE A 116 -5.36 -18.88 0.47
C PHE A 116 -6.40 -17.76 0.42
N TYR A 117 -5.96 -16.51 0.53
CA TYR A 117 -6.83 -15.34 0.42
C TYR A 117 -7.57 -15.33 -0.93
N LEU A 118 -6.86 -15.54 -2.04
CA LEU A 118 -7.43 -15.63 -3.39
C LEU A 118 -8.45 -16.77 -3.54
N GLN A 119 -8.14 -17.94 -2.99
CA GLN A 119 -9.06 -19.09 -3.00
C GLN A 119 -10.36 -18.78 -2.24
N ASN A 120 -10.26 -18.05 -1.13
CA ASN A 120 -11.41 -17.71 -0.29
C ASN A 120 -12.28 -16.57 -0.85
N ILE A 121 -11.78 -15.75 -1.79
CA ILE A 121 -12.58 -14.68 -2.44
C ILE A 121 -13.85 -15.24 -3.08
N LYS A 122 -13.76 -16.42 -3.72
CA LYS A 122 -14.90 -17.04 -4.41
C LYS A 122 -16.04 -17.41 -3.46
N LYS A 123 -15.72 -17.74 -2.20
CA LYS A 123 -16.66 -18.14 -1.16
C LYS A 123 -17.37 -16.94 -0.51
N LYS A 124 -16.88 -15.71 -0.69
CA LYS A 124 -17.46 -14.49 -0.09
C LYS A 124 -18.61 -13.92 -0.93
N LYS A 125 -19.54 -13.20 -0.27
CA LYS A 125 -20.68 -12.52 -0.90
C LYS A 125 -20.22 -11.56 -2.01
N LYS A 126 -21.00 -11.42 -3.09
CA LYS A 126 -20.63 -10.62 -4.29
C LYS A 126 -20.21 -9.18 -3.95
N ALA A 127 -20.87 -8.53 -2.98
CA ALA A 127 -20.57 -7.16 -2.55
C ALA A 127 -19.17 -7.00 -1.89
N SER A 128 -18.68 -8.01 -1.17
CA SER A 128 -17.35 -7.95 -0.54
C SER A 128 -16.21 -8.36 -1.48
N ARG A 129 -16.51 -9.02 -2.60
CA ARG A 129 -15.48 -9.49 -3.56
C ARG A 129 -14.68 -8.33 -4.16
N ALA A 130 -15.32 -7.19 -4.43
CA ALA A 130 -14.62 -6.01 -4.92
C ALA A 130 -13.57 -5.50 -3.90
N SER A 131 -13.88 -5.57 -2.60
CA SER A 131 -12.96 -5.16 -1.54
C SER A 131 -11.78 -6.10 -1.40
N PHE A 132 -12.05 -7.41 -1.51
CA PHE A 132 -10.98 -8.41 -1.50
C PHE A 132 -10.04 -8.26 -2.70
N LYS A 133 -10.57 -8.01 -3.91
CA LYS A 133 -9.75 -7.73 -5.10
C LYS A 133 -8.89 -6.48 -4.94
N MET A 134 -9.46 -5.41 -4.37
CA MET A 134 -8.70 -4.17 -4.11
C MET A 134 -7.51 -4.39 -3.19
N VAL A 135 -7.65 -5.21 -2.14
CA VAL A 135 -6.53 -5.51 -1.23
C VAL A 135 -5.37 -6.17 -1.97
N ILE A 136 -5.64 -7.11 -2.87
CA ILE A 136 -4.61 -7.74 -3.71
C ILE A 136 -3.98 -6.74 -4.67
N ILE A 137 -4.78 -5.89 -5.32
CA ILE A 137 -4.27 -4.84 -6.21
C ILE A 137 -3.30 -3.91 -5.45
N VAL A 138 -3.69 -3.47 -4.25
CA VAL A 138 -2.86 -2.62 -3.38
C VAL A 138 -1.59 -3.36 -2.95
N ALA A 139 -1.67 -4.66 -2.64
CA ALA A 139 -0.50 -5.48 -2.32
C ALA A 139 0.50 -5.56 -3.50
N VAL A 140 0.00 -5.75 -4.72
CA VAL A 140 0.83 -5.80 -5.93
C VAL A 140 1.47 -4.44 -6.21
N ILE A 141 0.72 -3.35 -6.08
CA ILE A 141 1.26 -2.00 -6.24
C ILE A 141 2.35 -1.70 -5.20
N ALA A 142 2.11 -2.07 -3.93
CA ALA A 142 3.11 -1.93 -2.87
C ALA A 142 4.37 -2.75 -3.15
N PHE A 143 4.23 -3.96 -3.69
CA PHE A 143 5.37 -4.79 -4.08
C PHE A 143 6.17 -4.16 -5.23
N ILE A 144 5.50 -3.63 -6.25
CA ILE A 144 6.14 -2.90 -7.36
C ILE A 144 6.90 -1.67 -6.83
N LEU A 145 6.30 -0.93 -5.88
CA LEU A 145 6.95 0.21 -5.23
C LEU A 145 8.25 -0.20 -4.55
N VAL A 146 8.26 -1.30 -3.78
CA VAL A 146 9.46 -1.82 -3.10
C VAL A 146 10.56 -2.16 -4.11
N LEU A 147 10.20 -2.72 -5.28
CA LEU A 147 11.16 -2.99 -6.35
C LEU A 147 11.72 -1.70 -6.98
N GLN A 148 10.90 -0.66 -7.14
CA GLN A 148 11.29 0.60 -7.78
C GLN A 148 11.96 1.60 -6.82
N ALA A 149 11.87 1.37 -5.50
CA ALA A 149 12.41 2.28 -4.49
C ALA A 149 13.91 2.61 -4.73
N PRO A 150 14.32 3.90 -4.66
CA PRO A 150 15.69 4.33 -4.94
C PRO A 150 16.65 3.94 -3.82
N LYS A 151 16.18 3.96 -2.58
CA LYS A 151 16.93 3.62 -1.38
C LYS A 151 16.37 2.30 -0.84
N LYS A 152 17.21 1.28 -0.73
CA LYS A 152 16.85 -0.07 -0.24
C LYS A 152 17.19 -0.19 1.25
N ASN A 153 16.55 0.59 2.10
CA ASN A 153 16.88 0.65 3.53
C ASN A 153 15.84 -0.01 4.45
N GLY A 154 14.84 -0.68 3.88
CA GLY A 154 13.77 -1.35 4.61
C GLY A 154 12.51 -0.49 4.78
N SER A 155 12.62 0.84 4.67
CA SER A 155 11.48 1.74 4.87
C SER A 155 10.41 1.59 3.79
N GLU A 156 10.82 1.21 2.57
CA GLU A 156 9.92 0.91 1.45
C GLU A 156 8.96 -0.24 1.75
N PHE A 157 9.32 -1.18 2.64
CA PHE A 157 8.41 -2.26 3.04
C PHE A 157 7.23 -1.76 3.87
N LEU A 158 7.27 -0.54 4.43
CA LEU A 158 6.14 0.08 5.14
C LEU A 158 4.86 0.09 4.29
N PHE A 159 5.00 0.25 2.97
CA PHE A 159 3.87 0.22 2.04
C PHE A 159 3.22 -1.16 1.89
N LEU A 160 3.95 -2.25 2.18
CA LEU A 160 3.43 -3.62 2.16
C LEU A 160 2.70 -4.01 3.45
N PHE A 161 2.95 -3.34 4.58
CA PHE A 161 2.36 -3.73 5.87
C PHE A 161 0.84 -3.73 5.85
N ALA A 162 0.22 -2.64 5.40
CA ALA A 162 -1.23 -2.51 5.41
C ALA A 162 -1.95 -3.60 4.57
N PRO A 163 -1.62 -3.82 3.28
CA PRO A 163 -2.27 -4.87 2.51
C PRO A 163 -1.94 -6.28 3.02
N LEU A 164 -0.70 -6.54 3.43
CA LEU A 164 -0.32 -7.86 3.95
C LEU A 164 -0.98 -8.17 5.30
N ALA A 165 -1.10 -7.20 6.21
CA ALA A 165 -1.79 -7.40 7.48
C ALA A 165 -3.25 -7.86 7.26
N ILE A 166 -3.94 -7.26 6.28
CA ILE A 166 -5.32 -7.67 5.92
C ILE A 166 -5.33 -9.10 5.37
N ILE A 167 -4.42 -9.42 4.44
CA ILE A 167 -4.32 -10.75 3.81
C ILE A 167 -4.00 -11.83 4.85
N ILE A 168 -2.98 -11.60 5.67
CA ILE A 168 -2.49 -12.52 6.68
C ILE A 168 -3.54 -12.73 7.77
N THR A 169 -4.21 -11.68 8.24
CA THR A 169 -5.29 -11.82 9.25
C THR A 169 -6.44 -12.67 8.71
N ASN A 170 -6.86 -12.45 7.47
CA ASN A 170 -7.89 -13.27 6.82
C ASN A 170 -7.45 -14.73 6.68
N TYR A 171 -6.16 -14.98 6.42
CA TYR A 171 -5.64 -16.35 6.38
C TYR A 171 -5.66 -17.00 7.77
N ILE A 172 -5.18 -16.29 8.80
CA ILE A 172 -5.17 -16.75 10.20
C ILE A 172 -6.57 -17.12 10.69
N GLU A 173 -7.61 -16.39 10.27
CA GLU A 173 -9.00 -16.71 10.58
C GLU A 173 -9.49 -18.01 9.94
N THR A 174 -8.86 -18.45 8.84
CA THR A 174 -9.23 -19.68 8.13
C THR A 174 -8.44 -20.92 8.56
N ILE A 175 -7.45 -20.77 9.43
CA ILE A 175 -6.70 -21.91 10.00
C ILE A 175 -7.58 -22.60 11.03
N GLU A 176 -7.86 -23.89 10.81
CA GLU A 176 -8.64 -24.73 11.74
C GLU A 176 -7.78 -25.26 12.90
N GLU A 177 -6.53 -25.62 12.61
CA GLU A 177 -5.57 -26.16 13.58
C GLU A 177 -5.08 -25.08 14.56
N LYS A 178 -5.54 -25.16 15.82
CA LYS A 178 -5.23 -24.16 16.87
C LYS A 178 -3.74 -23.99 17.11
N TRP A 179 -3.00 -25.09 17.23
CA TRP A 179 -1.56 -25.05 17.51
C TRP A 179 -0.79 -24.31 16.39
N PHE A 180 -1.14 -24.58 15.12
CA PHE A 180 -0.50 -23.94 13.97
C PHE A 180 -0.82 -22.44 13.94
N LYS A 181 -2.08 -22.07 14.23
CA LYS A 181 -2.51 -20.68 14.33
C LYS A 181 -1.74 -19.91 15.41
N GLU A 182 -1.55 -20.51 16.58
CA GLU A 182 -0.82 -19.92 17.69
C GLU A 182 0.66 -19.73 17.35
N VAL A 183 1.31 -20.74 16.78
CA VAL A 183 2.72 -20.64 16.34
C VAL A 183 2.87 -19.56 15.27
N PHE A 184 1.98 -19.52 14.28
CA PHE A 184 2.01 -18.55 13.21
C PHE A 184 1.92 -17.10 13.75
N LEU A 185 0.99 -16.86 14.68
CA LEU A 185 0.84 -15.57 15.35
C LEU A 185 2.04 -15.23 16.24
N ALA A 186 2.54 -16.19 17.01
CA ALA A 186 3.69 -16.01 17.89
C ALA A 186 4.93 -15.59 17.10
N VAL A 187 5.21 -16.23 15.96
CA VAL A 187 6.30 -15.83 15.07
C VAL A 187 6.10 -14.40 14.58
N LEU A 188 4.88 -14.03 14.21
CA LEU A 188 4.59 -12.69 13.68
C LEU A 188 4.79 -11.57 14.71
N VAL A 189 4.47 -11.85 15.98
CA VAL A 189 4.60 -10.89 17.08
C VAL A 189 6.02 -10.86 17.65
N LEU A 190 6.68 -12.01 17.82
CA LEU A 190 7.98 -12.10 18.48
C LEU A 190 9.14 -11.68 17.58
N LEU A 191 9.04 -11.95 16.28
CA LEU A 191 10.14 -11.74 15.34
C LEU A 191 10.62 -10.28 15.26
N PRO A 192 9.76 -9.24 15.25
CA PRO A 192 10.20 -7.86 15.36
C PRO A 192 11.08 -7.58 16.59
N PHE A 193 10.77 -8.16 17.74
CA PHE A 193 11.58 -8.01 18.95
C PHE A 193 12.93 -8.72 18.84
N VAL A 194 12.94 -9.93 18.24
CA VAL A 194 14.20 -10.65 17.99
C VAL A 194 15.10 -9.86 17.04
N LEU A 195 14.53 -9.28 15.98
CA LEU A 195 15.28 -8.45 15.03
C LEU A 195 15.86 -7.17 15.62
N LEU A 196 15.28 -6.63 16.71
CA LEU A 196 15.83 -5.48 17.42
C LEU A 196 17.10 -5.82 18.22
N VAL A 197 17.26 -7.09 18.60
CA VAL A 197 18.39 -7.55 19.44
C VAL A 197 19.55 -8.09 18.60
N LEU A 198 19.27 -8.67 17.41
CA LEU A 198 20.29 -8.86 16.38
C LEU A 198 20.84 -7.51 15.93
#